data_AF-A0A354J2A1-F1
#
_entry.id   AF-A0A354J2A1-F1
#
_cell.length_a   1.000
_cell.length_b   1.000
_cell.length_c   1.000
_cell.angle_alpha   90.00
_cell.angle_beta   90.00
_cell.angle_gamma   90.00
#
_symmetry.space_group_name_H-M   'P 1'
#
loop_
_entity.id
_entity.type
_entity.pdbx_description
1 polymer ?
#
loop_
_entity_poly.entity_id
_entity_poly.type
_entity_poly.pdbx_seq_one_letter_code
_entity_poly.pdbx_strand_id
1 'polypeptide(L)'
;MKAEEKELLKLFEPLRVADVRDGMDWMGYHHYGTLSHQIRPLFRTKAVGIAKTARYLPYEGPAVTLIGDDYTAWSNNYYSEICIYPWAKDELDGYFMAIDV
;
A
#
# COMPACT_ATOMS: atom_id res chain seq x y z
N MET A 1 7.66 0.18 -15.09
CA MET A 1 6.54 1.12 -15.34
C MET A 1 6.38 1.40 -16.84
N LYS A 2 5.16 1.30 -17.37
CA LYS A 2 4.77 1.55 -18.77
C LYS A 2 4.83 3.06 -19.11
N ALA A 3 4.86 3.40 -20.40
CA ALA A 3 4.89 4.80 -20.85
C ALA A 3 3.63 5.58 -20.43
N GLU A 4 2.46 4.95 -20.57
CA GLU A 4 1.15 5.52 -20.17
C GLU A 4 1.09 5.84 -18.67
N GLU A 5 1.60 4.93 -17.81
CA GLU A 5 1.68 5.15 -16.37
C GLU A 5 2.51 6.39 -16.04
N LYS A 6 3.65 6.58 -16.71
CA LYS A 6 4.50 7.77 -16.54
C LYS A 6 3.80 9.06 -16.96
N GLU A 7 3.01 9.00 -18.03
CA GLU A 7 2.24 10.15 -18.50
C GLU A 7 1.13 10.52 -17.50
N LEU A 8 0.40 9.53 -16.99
CA LEU A 8 -0.60 9.74 -15.93
C LEU A 8 0.03 10.38 -14.70
N LEU A 9 1.19 9.90 -14.23
CA LEU A 9 1.85 10.50 -13.07
C LEU A 9 2.16 11.98 -13.28
N LYS A 10 2.64 12.38 -14.46
CA LYS A 10 2.90 13.80 -14.78
C LYS A 10 1.63 14.64 -14.79
N LEU A 11 0.53 14.09 -15.31
CA LEU A 11 -0.76 14.79 -15.36
C LEU A 11 -1.35 15.00 -13.96
N PHE A 12 -1.16 14.04 -13.04
CA PHE A 12 -1.70 14.10 -11.69
C PHE A 12 -0.75 14.76 -10.67
N GLU A 13 0.54 14.88 -10.98
CA GLU A 13 1.54 15.52 -10.12
C GLU A 13 1.15 16.92 -9.61
N PRO A 14 0.60 17.86 -10.42
CA PRO A 14 0.24 19.18 -9.90
C PRO A 14 -1.08 19.19 -9.13
N LEU A 15 -1.94 18.17 -9.30
CA LEU A 15 -3.29 18.15 -8.74
C LEU A 15 -3.28 17.92 -7.23
N ARG A 16 -4.30 18.44 -6.56
CA ARG A 16 -4.66 18.07 -5.18
C ARG A 16 -5.65 16.93 -5.21
N VAL A 17 -5.76 16.20 -4.09
CA VAL A 17 -6.79 15.16 -3.92
C VAL A 17 -8.20 15.73 -4.14
N ALA A 18 -8.45 16.98 -3.71
CA ALA A 18 -9.71 17.67 -3.95
C ALA A 18 -10.01 17.89 -5.44
N ASP A 19 -9.01 18.29 -6.24
CA ASP A 19 -9.20 18.55 -7.68
C ASP A 19 -9.57 17.25 -8.42
N VAL A 20 -8.89 16.15 -8.08
CA VAL A 20 -9.20 14.81 -8.61
C VAL A 20 -10.60 14.39 -8.19
N ARG A 21 -10.97 14.65 -6.94
CA ARG A 21 -12.27 14.28 -6.39
C ARG A 21 -13.42 15.00 -7.09
N ASP A 22 -13.29 16.31 -7.30
CA ASP A 22 -14.28 17.12 -8.02
C ASP A 22 -14.43 16.63 -9.48
N GLY A 23 -13.32 16.23 -10.12
CA GLY A 23 -13.36 15.61 -11.44
C GLY A 23 -14.09 14.27 -11.47
N MET A 24 -13.90 13.42 -10.45
CA MET A 24 -14.65 12.18 -10.31
C MET A 24 -16.14 12.43 -10.08
N ASP A 25 -16.49 13.48 -9.35
CA ASP A 25 -17.88 13.91 -9.13
C ASP A 25 -18.55 14.29 -10.45
N TRP A 26 -17.87 15.10 -11.24
CA TRP A 26 -18.35 15.52 -12.55
C TRP A 26 -18.63 14.34 -13.48
N MET A 27 -17.83 13.28 -13.39
CA MET A 27 -17.97 12.06 -14.17
C MET A 27 -19.01 11.07 -13.61
N GLY A 28 -19.72 11.43 -12.52
CA GLY A 28 -20.74 10.59 -11.90
C GLY A 28 -20.19 9.50 -10.96
N TYR A 29 -18.90 9.49 -10.66
CA TYR A 29 -18.27 8.55 -9.73
C TYR A 29 -18.41 9.00 -8.28
N HIS A 30 -19.62 9.46 -7.91
CA HIS A 30 -19.94 9.78 -6.54
C HIS A 30 -19.67 8.56 -5.65
N HIS A 31 -18.94 8.76 -4.56
CA HIS A 31 -18.58 7.73 -3.57
C HIS A 31 -17.57 6.67 -4.02
N TYR A 32 -17.03 6.75 -5.24
CA TYR A 32 -15.97 5.83 -5.68
C TYR A 32 -14.58 6.38 -5.37
N GLY A 33 -13.60 5.51 -5.15
CA GLY A 33 -12.18 5.89 -4.98
C GLY A 33 -11.86 6.72 -3.73
N THR A 34 -12.77 6.82 -2.76
CA THR A 34 -12.55 7.52 -1.49
C THR A 34 -12.17 6.53 -0.39
N LEU A 35 -11.07 6.81 0.31
CA LEU A 35 -10.62 6.05 1.49
C LEU A 35 -11.32 6.54 2.76
N SER A 36 -11.38 5.67 3.78
CA SER A 36 -11.90 6.04 5.10
C SER A 36 -11.16 7.25 5.67
N HIS A 37 -11.89 8.17 6.32
CA HIS A 37 -11.32 9.35 7.00
C HIS A 37 -10.42 8.99 8.20
N GLN A 38 -10.40 7.72 8.59
CA GLN A 38 -9.49 7.17 9.60
C GLN A 38 -8.06 7.01 9.05
N ILE A 39 -7.90 6.87 7.73
CA ILE A 39 -6.61 6.82 7.07
C ILE A 39 -6.08 8.26 6.93
N ARG A 40 -4.98 8.55 7.60
CA ARG A 40 -4.39 9.90 7.68
C ARG A 40 -2.90 9.86 7.35
N PRO A 41 -2.35 10.91 6.73
CA PRO A 41 -0.92 10.97 6.49
C PRO A 41 -0.16 11.10 7.81
N LEU A 42 0.98 10.42 7.92
CA LEU A 42 1.84 10.46 9.13
C LEU A 42 2.47 11.86 9.34
N PHE A 43 2.74 12.58 8.25
CA PHE A 43 3.24 13.94 8.24
C PHE A 43 2.63 14.71 7.08
N ARG A 44 2.77 16.05 7.05
CA ARG A 44 2.22 16.87 5.97
C ARG A 44 2.92 16.54 4.65
N THR A 45 2.23 15.81 3.78
CA THR A 45 2.78 15.32 2.51
C THR A 45 1.69 15.20 1.45
N LYS A 46 2.11 14.96 0.21
CA LYS A 46 1.28 14.59 -0.92
C LYS A 46 1.99 13.47 -1.66
N ALA A 47 1.23 12.45 -2.07
CA ALA A 47 1.74 11.36 -2.89
C ALA A 47 0.79 11.10 -4.06
N VAL A 48 1.36 10.75 -5.20
CA VAL A 48 0.67 10.32 -6.42
C VAL A 48 1.46 9.12 -6.94
N GLY A 49 0.77 8.05 -7.29
CA GLY A 49 1.42 6.83 -7.76
C GLY A 49 0.41 5.85 -8.34
N ILE A 50 0.89 4.92 -9.15
CA ILE A 50 0.08 3.82 -9.65
C ILE A 50 -0.15 2.81 -8.51
N ALA A 51 -1.41 2.46 -8.25
CA ALA A 51 -1.74 1.56 -7.15
C ALA A 51 -1.08 0.19 -7.32
N LYS A 52 -0.29 -0.21 -6.33
CA LYS A 52 0.22 -1.56 -6.18
C LYS A 52 -0.38 -2.16 -4.92
N THR A 53 -1.27 -3.13 -5.11
CA THR A 53 -2.10 -3.65 -4.03
C THR A 53 -1.48 -4.88 -3.39
N ALA A 54 -1.52 -4.93 -2.06
CA ALA A 54 -1.21 -6.12 -1.29
C ALA A 54 -2.31 -6.35 -0.23
N ARG A 55 -2.48 -7.60 0.18
CA ARG A 55 -3.35 -7.95 1.30
C ARG A 55 -2.51 -8.67 2.34
N TYR A 56 -2.54 -8.17 3.56
CA TYR A 56 -1.97 -8.82 4.72
C TYR A 56 -3.02 -9.78 5.29
N LEU A 57 -2.61 -11.02 5.58
CA LEU A 57 -3.49 -12.03 6.16
C LEU A 57 -3.01 -12.36 7.57
N PRO A 58 -3.93 -12.46 8.55
CA PRO A 58 -3.60 -12.97 9.87
C PRO A 58 -2.95 -14.36 9.78
N TYR A 59 -2.00 -14.63 10.66
CA TYR A 59 -1.38 -15.94 10.76
C TYR A 59 -2.38 -16.96 11.32
N GLU A 60 -2.58 -18.07 10.61
CA GLU A 60 -3.49 -19.16 11.00
C GLU A 60 -2.80 -20.36 11.67
N GLY A 61 -1.52 -20.23 12.03
CA GLY A 61 -0.79 -21.33 12.69
C GLY A 61 -0.96 -21.36 14.22
N PRO A 62 -0.39 -22.39 14.88
CA PRO A 62 -0.47 -22.52 16.33
C PRO A 62 0.21 -21.35 17.04
N ALA A 63 -0.30 -21.00 18.22
CA ALA A 63 0.36 -20.03 19.09
C ALA A 63 1.76 -20.55 19.47
N VAL A 64 2.76 -19.69 19.31
CA VAL A 64 4.15 -20.02 19.63
C VAL A 64 4.33 -20.00 21.15
N THR A 65 4.82 -21.11 21.69
CA THR A 65 5.14 -21.25 23.12
C THR A 65 6.65 -21.20 23.40
N LEU A 66 7.47 -20.99 22.37
CA LEU A 66 8.94 -20.87 22.46
C LEU A 66 9.35 -19.58 23.19
N ILE A 67 10.52 -19.61 23.83
CA ILE A 67 11.11 -18.48 24.57
C ILE A 67 12.60 -18.33 24.24
N GLY A 68 13.17 -17.16 24.53
CA GLY A 68 14.61 -16.90 24.38
C GLY A 68 15.13 -17.07 22.96
N ASP A 69 16.24 -17.80 22.81
CA ASP A 69 16.90 -18.00 21.52
C ASP A 69 16.05 -18.84 20.55
N ASP A 70 15.27 -19.80 21.06
CA ASP A 70 14.36 -20.61 20.24
C ASP A 70 13.24 -19.76 19.63
N TYR A 71 12.70 -18.81 20.39
CA TYR A 71 11.74 -17.83 19.87
C TYR A 71 12.38 -16.95 18.80
N THR A 72 13.62 -16.52 19.01
CA THR A 72 14.35 -15.69 18.05
C THR A 72 14.58 -16.43 16.74
N ALA A 73 14.98 -17.70 16.79
CA ALA A 73 15.14 -18.55 15.61
C ALA A 73 13.80 -18.75 14.87
N TRP A 74 12.71 -19.00 15.60
CA TRP A 74 11.38 -19.11 15.02
C TRP A 74 10.93 -17.80 14.36
N SER A 75 11.12 -16.65 15.02
CA SER A 75 10.73 -15.34 14.50
C SER A 75 11.50 -14.99 13.23
N ASN A 76 12.80 -15.28 13.18
CA ASN A 76 13.60 -15.12 11.98
C ASN A 76 13.05 -15.96 10.83
N ASN A 77 12.73 -17.23 11.10
CA ASN A 77 12.14 -18.11 10.09
C ASN A 77 10.75 -17.61 9.63
N TYR A 78 9.93 -17.16 10.57
CA TYR A 78 8.60 -16.64 10.30
C TYR A 78 8.62 -15.49 9.29
N TYR A 79 9.51 -14.51 9.46
CA TYR A 79 9.63 -13.40 8.51
C TYR A 79 10.39 -13.74 7.22
N SER A 80 11.16 -14.83 7.18
CA SER A 80 11.86 -15.27 5.97
C SER A 80 11.04 -16.20 5.08
N GLU A 81 10.12 -16.98 5.66
CA GLU A 81 9.39 -18.03 4.93
C GLU A 81 7.86 -17.90 4.98
N ILE A 82 7.29 -17.35 6.05
CA ILE A 82 5.84 -17.35 6.29
C ILE A 82 5.23 -15.96 6.00
N CYS A 83 5.63 -14.96 6.78
CA CYS A 83 5.20 -13.57 6.62
C CYS A 83 6.20 -12.82 5.73
N ILE A 84 6.36 -13.31 4.52
CA ILE A 84 7.21 -12.67 3.53
C ILE A 84 6.53 -11.46 2.91
N TYR A 85 7.34 -10.50 2.45
CA TYR A 85 6.89 -9.38 1.64
C TYR A 85 7.46 -9.53 0.21
N PRO A 86 6.83 -10.32 -0.67
CA PRO A 86 7.36 -10.57 -2.02
C PRO A 86 7.62 -9.29 -2.80
N TRP A 87 6.77 -8.29 -2.58
CA TRP A 87 6.85 -6.97 -3.22
C TRP A 87 7.98 -6.06 -2.69
N ALA A 88 8.65 -6.43 -1.58
CA ALA A 88 9.74 -5.63 -1.03
C ALA A 88 10.98 -5.56 -1.93
N LYS A 89 11.10 -6.51 -2.88
CA LYS A 89 12.19 -6.55 -3.87
C LYS A 89 11.84 -5.86 -5.19
N ASP A 90 10.60 -5.39 -5.33
CA ASP A 90 10.15 -4.81 -6.58
C ASP A 90 10.65 -3.38 -6.75
N GLU A 91 10.83 -2.95 -8.00
CA GLU A 91 11.01 -1.54 -8.32
C GLU A 91 9.68 -0.80 -8.04
N LEU A 92 9.70 0.09 -7.03
CA LEU A 92 8.52 0.83 -6.58
C LEU A 92 8.47 2.27 -7.09
N ASP A 93 9.42 2.70 -7.90
CA ASP A 93 9.42 4.07 -8.45
C ASP A 93 8.15 4.31 -9.30
N GLY A 94 7.41 5.37 -8.96
CA GLY A 94 6.11 5.69 -9.55
C GLY A 94 4.92 4.84 -9.06
N TYR A 95 5.13 3.82 -8.23
CA TYR A 95 4.07 3.02 -7.61
C TYR A 95 3.72 3.53 -6.21
N PHE A 96 2.46 3.36 -5.83
CA PHE A 96 1.96 3.65 -4.48
C PHE A 96 1.38 2.37 -3.87
N MET A 97 1.97 1.88 -2.79
CA MET A 97 1.52 0.67 -2.11
C MET A 97 0.20 0.93 -1.38
N ALA A 98 -0.83 0.15 -1.72
CA ALA A 98 -2.10 0.11 -1.01
C ALA A 98 -2.25 -1.26 -0.35
N ILE A 99 -2.12 -1.30 0.97
CA ILE A 99 -2.14 -2.54 1.74
C ILE A 99 -3.46 -2.63 2.50
N ASP A 100 -4.22 -3.69 2.22
CA ASP A 100 -5.37 -4.12 3.03
C ASP A 100 -4.84 -4.95 4.21
N VAL A 101 -5.14 -4.53 5.43
CA VAL A 101 -4.60 -5.10 6.69
C VAL A 101 -5.70 -5.68 7.57
#